data_AF-A0A6A4QWT5-F1
#
_entry.id   AF-A0A6A4QWT5-F1
#
_cell.length_a   1.000
_cell.length_b   1.000
_cell.length_c   1.000
_cell.angle_alpha   90.00
_cell.angle_beta   90.00
_cell.angle_gamma   90.00
#
_symmetry.space_group_name_H-M   'P 1'
#
loop_
_entity.id
_entity.type
_entity.pdbx_description
1 polymer ?
#
loop_
_entity_poly.entity_id
_entity_poly.type
_entity_poly.pdbx_seq_one_letter_code
_entity_poly.pdbx_strand_id
1 'polypeptide(L)'
;MAFSLSLFLVIYLFYFQHSYSYLSSLIMGSSLLVEKYKEHIIVSQNGMFYAGFYAIGENAYSFVICFNESHHNNAAATIVWMANCDEPVNGRRSKLTLSHNGNLDLVDASEFNIWSSKTVSNGIIELCFRNDGNLVLYELEGNILWQSWIVFIDSWALGKINPFLWYTMI
;
A
#
# COMPACT_ATOMS: atom_id res chain seq x y z
N MET A 1 42.59 -26.68 -13.41
CA MET A 1 41.95 -25.35 -13.44
C MET A 1 40.44 -25.49 -13.67
N ALA A 2 39.68 -26.10 -12.74
CA ALA A 2 38.23 -26.35 -12.92
C ALA A 2 37.36 -25.75 -11.80
N PHE A 3 37.96 -25.19 -10.74
CA PHE A 3 37.23 -24.64 -9.60
C PHE A 3 36.78 -23.18 -9.78
N SER A 4 37.31 -22.44 -10.76
CA SER A 4 36.97 -21.01 -10.92
C SER A 4 35.63 -20.76 -11.61
N LEU A 5 35.22 -21.60 -12.58
CA LEU A 5 33.95 -21.42 -13.29
C LEU A 5 32.72 -21.55 -12.37
N SER A 6 32.80 -22.44 -11.38
CA SER A 6 31.73 -22.66 -10.39
C SER A 6 31.52 -21.44 -9.50
N LEU A 7 32.59 -20.76 -9.06
CA LEU A 7 32.47 -19.57 -8.22
C LEU A 7 31.84 -18.38 -8.96
N PHE A 8 32.18 -18.19 -10.24
CA PHE A 8 31.58 -17.14 -11.07
C PHE A 8 30.07 -17.37 -11.32
N LEU A 9 29.65 -18.63 -11.48
CA LEU A 9 28.23 -18.97 -11.68
C LEU A 9 27.41 -18.76 -10.41
N VAL A 10 27.98 -19.07 -9.24
CA VAL A 10 27.35 -18.78 -7.93
C VAL A 10 27.20 -17.26 -7.73
N ILE A 11 28.25 -16.48 -8.03
CA ILE A 11 28.20 -15.01 -7.93
C ILE A 11 27.15 -14.42 -8.90
N TYR A 12 27.04 -14.93 -10.13
CA TYR A 12 26.02 -14.49 -11.08
C TYR A 12 24.59 -14.80 -10.62
N LEU A 13 24.36 -15.96 -9.98
CA LEU A 13 23.07 -16.30 -9.39
C LEU A 13 22.71 -15.38 -8.20
N PHE A 14 23.69 -14.91 -7.43
CA PHE A 14 23.49 -13.90 -6.38
C PHE A 14 23.22 -12.49 -6.95
N TYR A 15 23.74 -12.15 -8.13
CA TYR A 15 23.41 -10.88 -8.80
C TYR A 15 22.00 -10.89 -9.44
N PHE A 16 21.39 -12.06 -9.65
CA PHE A 16 20.15 -12.20 -10.41
C PHE A 16 18.87 -12.45 -9.59
N GLN A 17 18.93 -12.39 -8.26
CA GLN A 17 17.74 -12.59 -7.42
C GLN A 17 17.57 -11.52 -6.35
N HIS A 18 17.10 -10.34 -6.78
CA HIS A 18 16.17 -9.55 -5.96
C HIS A 18 14.80 -9.61 -6.61
N SER A 19 14.12 -10.75 -6.43
CA SER A 19 12.70 -10.87 -6.75
C SER A 19 11.91 -10.19 -5.63
N TYR A 20 11.56 -8.92 -5.82
CA TYR A 20 10.61 -8.25 -4.94
C TYR A 20 9.26 -8.97 -5.06
N SER A 21 8.75 -9.46 -3.93
CA SER A 21 7.46 -10.15 -3.87
C SER A 21 6.39 -9.09 -3.63
N TYR A 22 5.74 -8.61 -4.70
CA TYR A 22 4.63 -7.69 -4.57
C TYR A 22 3.39 -8.43 -4.07
N LEU A 23 2.63 -7.80 -3.18
CA LEU A 23 1.35 -8.33 -2.71
C LEU A 23 0.25 -7.87 -3.67
N SER A 24 -0.60 -8.76 -4.13
CA SER A 24 -1.85 -8.38 -4.82
C SER A 24 -2.97 -8.05 -3.83
N SER A 25 -2.85 -8.55 -2.59
CA SER A 25 -3.85 -8.42 -1.54
C SER A 25 -3.24 -8.60 -0.15
N LEU A 26 -4.01 -8.20 0.86
CA LEU A 26 -3.70 -8.36 2.28
C LEU A 26 -4.80 -9.20 2.94
N ILE A 27 -4.41 -10.26 3.66
CA ILE A 27 -5.33 -11.12 4.41
C ILE A 27 -5.37 -10.73 5.89
N MET A 28 -6.41 -11.15 6.62
CA MET A 28 -6.53 -10.94 8.06
C MET A 28 -5.28 -11.38 8.85
N GLY A 29 -4.90 -10.57 9.83
CA GLY A 29 -3.71 -10.73 10.65
C GLY A 29 -2.42 -10.20 9.99
N SER A 30 -2.46 -9.84 8.71
CA SER A 30 -1.28 -9.33 8.01
C SER A 30 -1.05 -7.85 8.30
N SER A 31 0.20 -7.42 8.18
CA SER A 31 0.58 -6.02 8.40
C SER A 31 1.64 -5.57 7.41
N LEU A 32 1.51 -4.33 6.96
CA LEU A 32 2.55 -3.61 6.23
C LEU A 32 3.30 -2.73 7.23
N LEU A 33 4.60 -2.98 7.40
CA LEU A 33 5.50 -2.17 8.22
C LEU A 33 6.11 -1.01 7.42
N VAL A 34 6.18 0.17 8.03
CA VAL A 34 6.78 1.37 7.42
C VAL A 34 8.27 1.20 7.14
N GLU A 35 9.02 0.46 7.95
CA GLU A 35 10.46 0.22 7.72
C GLU A 35 10.73 -0.54 6.42
N LYS A 36 9.73 -1.28 5.95
CA LYS A 36 9.77 -2.06 4.73
C LYS A 36 8.94 -1.41 3.62
N TYR A 37 8.70 -0.09 3.67
CA TYR A 37 7.82 0.60 2.72
C TYR A 37 8.16 0.35 1.25
N LYS A 38 9.42 0.03 0.92
CA LYS A 38 9.87 -0.30 -0.43
C LYS A 38 9.48 -1.70 -0.93
N GLU A 39 9.21 -2.60 0.00
CA GLU A 39 8.91 -4.02 -0.26
C GLU A 39 7.43 -4.33 0.02
N HIS A 40 6.90 -3.70 1.07
CA HIS A 40 5.54 -3.88 1.56
C HIS A 40 4.57 -2.95 0.82
N ILE A 41 4.36 -3.25 -0.45
CA ILE A 41 3.41 -2.55 -1.31
C ILE A 41 2.37 -3.54 -1.86
N ILE A 42 1.14 -3.04 -1.98
CA ILE A 42 0.06 -3.73 -2.66
C ILE A 42 0.00 -3.18 -4.08
N VAL A 43 0.03 -4.04 -5.09
CA VAL A 43 0.04 -3.65 -6.49
C VAL A 43 -1.19 -4.22 -7.19
N SER A 44 -1.86 -3.40 -7.99
CA SER A 44 -2.96 -3.87 -8.84
C SER A 44 -2.44 -4.86 -9.88
N GLN A 45 -3.29 -5.79 -10.33
CA GLN A 45 -2.85 -6.86 -11.27
C GLN A 45 -2.32 -6.32 -12.60
N ASN A 46 -2.79 -5.15 -13.04
CA ASN A 46 -2.29 -4.46 -14.23
C ASN A 46 -0.98 -3.67 -14.00
N GLY A 47 -0.47 -3.59 -12.76
CA GLY A 47 0.76 -2.88 -12.43
C GLY A 47 0.67 -1.36 -12.53
N MET A 48 -0.53 -0.79 -12.65
CA MET A 48 -0.72 0.66 -12.83
C MET A 48 -0.90 1.40 -11.50
N PHE A 49 -1.39 0.72 -10.47
CA PHE A 49 -1.67 1.31 -9.17
C PHE A 49 -0.90 0.62 -8.04
N TYR A 50 -0.47 1.44 -7.09
CA TYR A 50 0.36 1.04 -5.96
C TYR A 50 -0.23 1.59 -4.67
N ALA A 51 -0.30 0.77 -3.62
CA ALA A 51 -0.72 1.20 -2.30
C ALA A 51 0.34 0.80 -1.27
N GLY A 52 0.77 1.75 -0.45
CA GLY A 52 1.90 1.55 0.43
C GLY A 52 2.24 2.79 1.25
N PHE A 53 3.26 2.67 2.08
CA PHE A 53 3.84 3.82 2.78
C PHE A 53 4.68 4.65 1.81
N TYR A 54 4.46 5.96 1.84
CA TYR A 54 5.18 6.94 1.04
C TYR A 54 5.80 8.00 1.94
N ALA A 55 7.08 8.28 1.71
CA ALA A 55 7.82 9.29 2.47
C ALA A 55 7.39 10.69 2.02
N ILE A 56 6.83 11.47 2.95
CA ILE A 56 6.42 12.86 2.70
C ILE A 56 7.36 13.89 3.36
N GLY A 57 8.33 13.42 4.14
CA GLY A 57 9.36 14.23 4.78
C GLY A 57 10.39 13.37 5.51
N GLU A 58 11.25 14.02 6.28
CA GLU A 58 12.22 13.30 7.13
C GLU A 58 11.49 12.56 8.24
N ASN A 59 11.58 11.23 8.23
CA ASN A 59 10.92 10.34 9.20
C ASN A 59 9.39 10.53 9.31
N ALA A 60 8.77 11.05 8.25
CA ALA A 60 7.32 11.29 8.16
C ALA A 60 6.74 10.59 6.94
N TYR A 61 5.74 9.74 7.17
CA TYR A 61 5.18 8.84 6.17
C TYR A 61 3.65 8.90 6.15
N SER A 62 3.08 8.68 4.97
CA SER A 62 1.64 8.47 4.81
C SER A 62 1.36 7.18 4.07
N PHE A 63 0.25 6.54 4.38
CA PHE A 63 -0.24 5.43 3.56
C PHE A 63 -1.06 6.01 2.40
N VAL A 64 -0.62 5.73 1.17
CA VAL A 64 -1.15 6.35 -0.05
C VAL A 64 -1.55 5.31 -1.08
N ILE A 65 -2.35 5.77 -2.04
CA ILE A 65 -2.50 5.12 -3.34
C ILE A 65 -1.88 6.02 -4.41
N CYS A 66 -1.04 5.45 -5.26
CA CYS A 66 -0.37 6.12 -6.36
C CYS A 66 -0.74 5.51 -7.72
N PHE A 67 -0.78 6.34 -8.75
CA PHE A 67 -0.89 5.94 -10.16
C PHE A 67 0.44 6.12 -10.89
N ASN A 68 0.77 5.16 -11.75
CA ASN A 68 1.93 5.19 -12.64
C ASN A 68 3.26 5.45 -11.92
N GLU A 69 3.37 4.94 -10.70
CA GLU A 69 4.60 5.00 -9.94
C GLU A 69 5.54 3.90 -10.43
N SER A 70 6.64 4.29 -11.07
CA SER A 70 7.81 3.42 -11.16
C SER A 70 8.57 3.57 -9.85
N HIS A 71 8.30 2.67 -8.90
CA HIS A 71 9.01 2.58 -7.61
C HIS A 71 10.54 2.42 -7.78
N HIS A 72 11.02 2.16 -9.00
CA HIS A 72 12.44 1.99 -9.36
C HIS A 72 13.09 3.19 -10.04
N ASN A 73 12.33 4.17 -10.56
CA ASN A 73 12.90 5.22 -11.44
C ASN A 73 12.93 6.64 -10.82
N ASN A 74 12.70 6.80 -9.52
CA ASN A 74 12.67 8.12 -8.84
C ASN A 74 11.73 9.15 -9.52
N ALA A 75 10.74 8.69 -10.29
CA ALA A 75 9.74 9.56 -10.87
C ALA A 75 8.76 10.01 -9.77
N ALA A 76 8.28 11.25 -9.86
CA ALA A 76 7.28 11.74 -8.92
C ALA A 76 6.00 10.89 -9.02
N ALA A 77 5.61 10.26 -7.92
CA ALA A 77 4.40 9.46 -7.85
C ALA A 77 3.15 10.36 -7.94
N THR A 78 2.16 9.97 -8.73
CA THR A 78 0.86 10.66 -8.75
C THR A 78 -0.01 10.10 -7.63
N ILE A 79 -0.06 10.79 -6.49
CA ILE A 79 -0.90 10.39 -5.35
C ILE A 79 -2.37 10.65 -5.69
N VAL A 80 -3.19 9.61 -5.60
CA VAL A 80 -4.63 9.67 -5.91
C VAL A 80 -5.50 9.52 -4.66
N TRP A 81 -4.94 9.00 -3.56
CA TRP A 81 -5.60 8.90 -2.26
C TRP A 81 -4.56 8.82 -1.13
N MET A 82 -4.91 9.30 0.06
CA MET A 82 -4.08 9.25 1.26
C MET A 82 -4.94 8.99 2.51
N ALA A 83 -4.56 8.00 3.31
CA ALA A 83 -5.29 7.61 4.52
C ALA A 83 -5.20 8.70 5.61
N ASN A 84 -3.98 9.16 5.87
CA ASN A 84 -3.63 10.03 6.98
C ASN A 84 -3.09 11.39 6.50
N CYS A 85 -3.88 12.09 5.68
CA CYS A 85 -3.50 13.39 5.08
C CYS A 85 -3.09 14.44 6.12
N ASP A 86 -3.69 14.43 7.30
CA ASP A 86 -3.48 15.46 8.33
C ASP A 86 -2.41 15.09 9.35
N GLU A 87 -2.11 13.80 9.51
CA GLU A 87 -1.27 13.29 10.58
C GLU A 87 -0.31 12.20 10.05
N PRO A 88 0.87 12.60 9.55
CA PRO A 88 1.92 11.68 9.11
C PRO A 88 2.39 10.79 10.26
N VAL A 89 2.72 9.53 9.96
CA VAL A 89 3.26 8.59 10.93
C VAL A 89 4.79 8.55 10.90
N ASN A 90 5.38 8.07 11.98
CA ASN A 90 6.82 7.89 12.11
C ASN A 90 7.34 6.86 11.10
N GLY A 91 8.56 7.05 10.60
CA GLY A 91 9.26 6.10 9.72
C GLY A 91 9.73 4.81 10.40
N ARG A 92 9.37 4.58 11.66
CA ARG A 92 9.67 3.37 12.42
C ARG A 92 8.47 2.95 13.24
N ARG A 93 8.26 1.65 13.41
CA ARG A 93 7.21 1.01 14.23
C ARG A 93 5.76 1.31 13.82
N SER A 94 5.55 2.18 12.84
CA SER A 94 4.24 2.41 12.26
C SER A 94 3.86 1.27 11.32
N LYS A 95 2.58 0.92 11.30
CA LYS A 95 2.07 -0.22 10.54
C LYS A 95 0.64 -0.01 10.10
N LEU A 96 0.32 -0.53 8.91
CA LEU A 96 -1.06 -0.76 8.48
C LEU A 96 -1.38 -2.24 8.73
N THR A 97 -2.42 -2.53 9.48
CA THR A 97 -2.80 -3.89 9.87
C THR A 97 -4.25 -4.17 9.47
N LEU A 98 -4.48 -5.30 8.78
CA LEU A 98 -5.82 -5.85 8.65
C LEU A 98 -6.08 -6.78 9.84
N SER A 99 -6.80 -6.27 10.83
CA SER A 99 -7.09 -6.96 12.08
C SER A 99 -8.06 -8.13 11.87
N HIS A 100 -8.02 -9.12 12.78
CA HIS A 100 -8.91 -10.30 12.71
C HIS A 100 -10.40 -9.99 12.87
N ASN A 101 -10.76 -8.81 13.37
CA ASN A 101 -12.14 -8.33 13.45
C ASN A 101 -12.62 -7.67 12.14
N GLY A 102 -11.78 -7.65 11.11
CA GLY A 102 -12.12 -7.05 9.82
C GLY A 102 -11.90 -5.55 9.73
N ASN A 103 -11.14 -4.96 10.64
CA ASN A 103 -10.80 -3.55 10.60
C ASN A 103 -9.42 -3.33 9.98
N LEU A 104 -9.29 -2.33 9.12
CA LEU A 104 -8.01 -1.91 8.56
C LEU A 104 -7.52 -0.69 9.34
N ASP A 105 -6.44 -0.86 10.10
CA ASP A 105 -5.95 0.13 11.06
C ASP A 105 -4.55 0.61 10.69
N LEU A 106 -4.37 1.93 10.64
CA LEU A 106 -3.07 2.58 10.56
C LEU A 106 -2.67 3.06 11.95
N VAL A 107 -1.57 2.52 12.44
CA VAL A 107 -1.07 2.78 13.80
C VAL A 107 0.33 3.37 13.72
N ASP A 108 0.58 4.45 14.49
CA ASP A 108 1.89 5.09 14.60
C ASP A 108 2.81 4.34 15.59
N ALA A 109 4.09 4.72 15.64
CA ALA A 109 5.09 4.25 16.59
C ALA A 109 4.66 4.27 18.06
N SER A 110 3.76 5.19 18.43
CA SER A 110 3.22 5.31 19.78
C SER A 110 2.04 4.36 20.07
N GLU A 111 1.73 3.45 19.13
CA GLU A 111 0.55 2.57 19.12
C GLU A 111 -0.79 3.34 19.10
N PHE A 112 -0.77 4.61 18.70
CA PHE A 112 -1.97 5.42 18.50
C PHE A 112 -2.59 5.10 17.12
N ASN A 113 -3.91 4.95 17.08
CA ASN A 113 -4.65 4.72 15.84
C ASN A 113 -4.86 6.05 15.10
N ILE A 114 -4.16 6.20 13.99
CA ILE A 114 -4.13 7.44 13.17
C ILE A 114 -5.27 7.43 12.16
N TRP A 115 -5.57 6.26 11.60
CA TRP A 115 -6.64 6.10 10.64
C TRP A 115 -7.23 4.69 10.72
N SER A 116 -8.51 4.56 10.42
CA SER A 116 -9.21 3.27 10.43
C SER A 116 -10.33 3.23 9.40
N SER A 117 -10.55 2.06 8.78
CA SER A 117 -11.70 1.83 7.89
C SER A 117 -13.04 1.83 8.65
N LYS A 118 -13.01 1.70 9.99
CA LYS A 118 -14.20 1.61 10.87
C LYS A 118 -15.12 0.45 10.48
N THR A 119 -14.54 -0.65 10.06
CA THR A 119 -15.26 -1.86 9.63
C THR A 119 -15.18 -2.94 10.70
N VAL A 120 -16.23 -3.75 10.78
CA VAL A 120 -16.27 -4.94 11.62
C VAL A 120 -17.00 -6.03 10.86
N SER A 121 -16.44 -7.22 10.83
CA SER A 121 -17.08 -8.39 10.24
C SER A 121 -16.57 -9.67 10.88
N ASN A 122 -17.41 -10.72 10.83
CA ASN A 122 -17.10 -12.07 11.29
C ASN A 122 -16.74 -13.01 10.11
N GLY A 123 -16.74 -12.51 8.87
CA GLY A 123 -16.43 -13.26 7.67
C GLY A 123 -14.93 -13.38 7.39
N ILE A 124 -14.58 -14.03 6.28
CA ILE A 124 -13.20 -14.06 5.79
C ILE A 124 -12.98 -12.82 4.94
N ILE A 125 -12.05 -11.96 5.36
CA ILE A 125 -11.87 -10.64 4.78
C ILE A 125 -10.52 -10.53 4.08
N GLU A 126 -10.54 -9.87 2.94
CA GLU A 126 -9.38 -9.57 2.15
C GLU A 126 -9.41 -8.09 1.72
N LEU A 127 -8.24 -7.45 1.78
CA LEU A 127 -8.00 -6.16 1.14
C LEU A 127 -7.41 -6.45 -0.24
N CYS A 128 -8.15 -6.13 -1.30
CA CYS A 128 -7.74 -6.38 -2.68
C CYS A 128 -7.62 -5.07 -3.45
N PHE A 129 -6.56 -4.98 -4.26
CA PHE A 129 -6.36 -3.83 -5.12
C PHE A 129 -6.82 -4.12 -6.55
N ARG A 130 -7.94 -3.50 -6.94
CA ARG A 130 -8.54 -3.68 -8.26
C ARG A 130 -7.84 -2.85 -9.33
N ASN A 131 -7.95 -3.31 -10.59
CA ASN A 131 -7.31 -2.68 -11.75
C ASN A 131 -7.85 -1.29 -12.10
N ASP A 132 -9.00 -0.92 -11.55
CA ASP A 132 -9.63 0.39 -11.66
C ASP A 132 -9.04 1.42 -10.66
N GLY A 133 -8.11 1.00 -9.80
CA GLY A 133 -7.55 1.87 -8.76
C GLY A 133 -8.42 1.91 -7.48
N ASN A 134 -9.38 0.99 -7.33
CA ASN A 134 -10.12 0.81 -6.09
C ASN A 134 -9.39 -0.14 -5.14
N LEU A 135 -8.99 0.36 -3.97
CA LEU A 135 -8.52 -0.48 -2.88
C LEU A 135 -9.74 -0.87 -2.04
N VAL A 136 -10.10 -2.15 -2.06
CA VAL A 136 -11.38 -2.63 -1.53
C VAL A 136 -11.15 -3.63 -0.42
N LEU A 137 -11.80 -3.40 0.72
CA LEU A 137 -11.94 -4.36 1.79
C LEU A 137 -13.27 -5.08 1.62
N TYR A 138 -13.23 -6.39 1.43
CA TYR A 138 -14.43 -7.18 1.15
C TYR A 138 -14.39 -8.54 1.85
N GLU A 139 -15.58 -9.07 2.12
CA GLU A 139 -15.78 -10.45 2.53
C GLU A 139 -15.73 -11.37 1.30
N LEU A 140 -15.17 -12.58 1.43
CA LEU A 140 -15.16 -13.56 0.34
C LEU A 140 -16.57 -13.94 -0.14
N GLU A 141 -17.57 -13.76 0.71
CA GLU A 141 -19.00 -13.90 0.40
C GLU A 141 -19.54 -12.81 -0.55
N GLY A 142 -18.72 -11.79 -0.86
CA GLY A 142 -18.99 -10.75 -1.86
C GLY A 142 -19.40 -9.39 -1.29
N ASN A 143 -19.49 -9.24 0.04
CA ASN A 143 -19.87 -7.98 0.67
C ASN A 143 -18.70 -7.01 0.71
N ILE A 144 -18.85 -5.83 0.14
CA ILE A 144 -17.86 -4.75 0.24
C ILE A 144 -18.06 -4.04 1.58
N LEU A 145 -17.02 -4.06 2.43
CA LEU A 145 -17.04 -3.42 3.75
C LEU A 145 -16.52 -1.98 3.69
N TRP A 146 -15.50 -1.74 2.87
CA TRP A 146 -14.89 -0.41 2.67
C TRP A 146 -14.22 -0.34 1.31
N GLN A 147 -14.13 0.88 0.76
CA GLN A 147 -13.42 1.14 -0.49
C GLN A 147 -12.75 2.53 -0.46
N SER A 148 -11.55 2.65 -1.03
CA SER A 148 -10.81 3.93 -1.08
C SER A 148 -11.57 5.00 -1.86
N TRP A 149 -12.42 4.57 -2.81
CA TRP A 149 -13.24 5.46 -3.61
C TRP A 149 -14.29 6.26 -2.82
N ILE A 150 -14.64 5.83 -1.61
CA ILE A 150 -15.58 6.59 -0.74
C ILE A 150 -14.99 7.96 -0.35
N VAL A 151 -13.67 8.11 -0.35
CA VAL A 151 -12.97 9.39 -0.08
C VAL A 151 -12.69 10.16 -1.39
N PHE A 152 -13.62 10.10 -2.34
CA PHE A 152 -13.67 11.10 -3.40
C PHE A 152 -14.69 12.20 -3.12
N ILE A 153 -15.66 11.99 -2.23
CA ILE A 153 -16.67 13.01 -1.90
C ILE A 153 -16.27 13.95 -0.75
N ASP A 154 -15.52 13.48 0.25
CA ASP A 154 -15.18 14.35 1.39
C ASP A 154 -13.87 15.14 1.18
N SER A 155 -13.01 14.68 0.28
CA SER A 155 -11.71 15.29 -0.05
C SER A 155 -11.83 16.42 -1.09
N TRP A 156 -12.85 16.42 -1.96
CA TRP A 156 -13.17 17.57 -2.83
C TRP A 156 -13.64 18.78 -2.05
N ALA A 157 -14.47 18.55 -1.02
CA ALA A 157 -15.00 19.61 -0.17
C ALA A 157 -13.90 20.30 0.66
N LEU A 158 -12.78 19.60 0.91
CA LEU A 158 -11.65 20.09 1.69
C LEU A 158 -10.45 20.55 0.84
N GLY A 159 -10.50 20.44 -0.50
CA GLY A 159 -9.43 20.89 -1.40
C GLY A 159 -8.11 20.10 -1.28
N LYS A 160 -8.15 18.89 -0.73
CA LYS A 160 -6.96 18.09 -0.40
C LYS A 160 -6.44 17.23 -1.57
N ILE A 161 -7.26 17.00 -2.60
CA ILE A 161 -6.93 16.21 -3.79
C ILE A 161 -7.47 16.93 -5.03
N ASN A 162 -6.74 16.92 -6.15
CA ASN A 162 -7.19 17.49 -7.42
C ASN A 162 -8.11 16.49 -8.16
N PRO A 163 -9.43 16.75 -8.26
CA PRO A 163 -10.39 15.84 -8.88
C PRO A 163 -10.17 15.67 -10.39
N PHE A 164 -9.51 16.63 -11.06
CA PHE A 164 -9.22 16.52 -12.49
C PHE A 164 -8.28 15.38 -12.83
N LEU A 165 -7.34 15.04 -11.93
CA LEU A 165 -6.44 13.92 -12.19
C LEU A 165 -7.23 12.62 -12.27
N TRP A 166 -8.20 12.41 -11.37
CA TRP A 166 -8.91 11.14 -11.27
C TRP A 166 -9.75 10.82 -12.50
N TYR A 167 -10.51 11.79 -13.03
CA TYR A 167 -11.28 11.62 -14.27
C TYR A 167 -10.43 11.42 -15.53
N THR A 168 -9.13 11.79 -15.49
CA THR A 168 -8.21 11.56 -16.61
C THR A 168 -7.41 10.25 -16.52
N MET A 169 -7.51 9.53 -15.39
CA MET A 169 -6.79 8.28 -15.12
C MET A 169 -7.65 7.02 -15.31
N ILE A 170 -8.95 7.17 -15.56
CA ILE A 170 -9.92 6.11 -15.92
C ILE A 170 -10.23 6.14 -17.42
#